data_AF-A0A7X8K087-F1
#
_entry.id   AF-A0A7X8K087-F1
#
_cell.length_a   1.000
_cell.length_b   1.000
_cell.length_c   1.000
_cell.angle_alpha   90.00
_cell.angle_beta   90.00
_cell.angle_gamma   90.00
#
_symmetry.space_group_name_H-M   'P 1'
#
loop_
_entity.id
_entity.type
_entity.pdbx_description
1 polymer ?
#
loop_
_entity_poly.entity_id
_entity_poly.type
_entity_poly.pdbx_seq_one_letter_code
_entity_poly.pdbx_strand_id
1 'polypeptide(L)'
;MYKTKLKAIKTLFSIGLITAILGGMFTVSKGSTQTIKIMPVGDSCTEGMGDPDWGSYRTDLYKYYTQAGLSVDFVGSNKRGPSSLPDRDNEGHSGWTIPQVAASIDNWLNTHNPDVVLLWIGGNDMFQQGRENSAGLSNLIDQIINNKPNITIFVADYYPWPEMVKQYNAKIPGVVQQKASEGKKVYFVKLSDVQFSQHVDLSSDGLHLNTTGYSKIAKLWYDNTISILRGLGNTPVPTPTPTPTSNLIKGDVNGDREVNSLDFGYLRKYLLGIDSLPFAEAYITADMNNDGEVNSLDFGSLRLKLLGLQ
;
A
#
# COMPACT_ATOMS: atom_id res chain seq x y z
N MET A 1 24.08 -27.34 86.08
CA MET A 1 23.16 -28.43 86.44
C MET A 1 22.17 -28.65 85.30
N TYR A 2 22.05 -29.92 84.85
CA TYR A 2 20.91 -30.55 84.16
C TYR A 2 20.37 -29.89 82.86
N LYS A 3 20.60 -30.50 81.66
CA LYS A 3 19.75 -31.53 81.00
C LYS A 3 18.37 -30.93 80.57
N THR A 4 17.79 -31.09 79.38
CA THR A 4 17.95 -32.05 78.27
C THR A 4 17.06 -31.64 77.08
N LYS A 5 17.52 -32.04 75.89
CA LYS A 5 16.95 -32.18 74.53
C LYS A 5 15.44 -32.52 74.36
N LEU A 6 14.88 -32.13 73.20
CA LEU A 6 14.10 -32.97 72.25
C LEU A 6 14.04 -32.23 70.87
N LYS A 7 14.81 -32.60 69.82
CA LYS A 7 14.50 -33.49 68.65
C LYS A 7 13.15 -33.19 67.96
N ALA A 8 13.00 -33.02 66.64
CA ALA A 8 13.58 -33.70 65.47
C ALA A 8 13.49 -32.81 64.20
N ILE A 9 14.50 -32.70 63.33
CA ILE A 9 14.82 -33.49 62.11
C ILE A 9 13.67 -33.64 61.10
N LYS A 10 13.86 -33.06 59.90
CA LYS A 10 13.67 -33.64 58.54
C LYS A 10 14.14 -32.60 57.49
N THR A 11 15.41 -32.60 57.10
CA THR A 11 15.95 -33.11 55.81
C THR A 11 15.35 -32.44 54.57
N LEU A 12 16.17 -31.76 53.74
CA LEU A 12 16.57 -32.21 52.39
C LEU A 12 17.21 -31.07 51.54
N PHE A 13 18.35 -31.44 50.95
CA PHE A 13 18.94 -31.02 49.67
C PHE A 13 19.47 -29.59 49.48
N SER A 14 20.78 -29.48 49.67
CA SER A 14 21.64 -28.70 48.78
C SER A 14 21.56 -29.26 47.36
N ILE A 15 21.42 -28.41 46.35
CA ILE A 15 22.14 -28.43 45.06
C ILE A 15 21.97 -27.02 44.48
N GLY A 16 23.10 -26.35 44.27
CA GLY A 16 23.13 -25.13 43.49
C GLY A 16 22.97 -25.47 42.01
N LEU A 17 22.29 -24.60 41.28
CA LEU A 17 22.54 -24.43 39.86
C LEU A 17 22.45 -22.94 39.53
N ILE A 18 23.61 -22.42 39.18
CA ILE A 18 23.81 -21.11 38.57
C ILE A 18 23.20 -21.19 37.17
N THR A 19 22.16 -20.41 36.90
CA THR A 19 21.77 -20.06 35.54
C THR A 19 21.78 -18.55 35.41
N ALA A 20 22.94 -18.03 34.98
CA ALA A 20 23.02 -16.74 34.34
C ALA A 20 22.30 -16.85 33.00
N ILE A 21 21.00 -16.52 32.99
CA ILE A 21 20.28 -16.26 31.75
C ILE A 21 20.72 -14.88 31.31
N LEU A 22 21.63 -14.82 30.32
CA LEU A 22 21.83 -13.63 29.52
C LEU A 22 20.46 -13.24 28.96
N GLY A 23 19.89 -12.18 29.54
CA GLY A 23 18.79 -11.44 28.93
C GLY A 23 19.31 -10.77 27.67
N GLY A 24 19.38 -11.53 26.57
CA GLY A 24 19.40 -10.96 25.24
C GLY A 24 18.12 -10.16 25.10
N MET A 25 18.24 -8.84 25.28
CA MET A 25 17.19 -7.91 24.92
C MET A 25 16.98 -8.09 23.42
N PHE A 26 15.94 -8.84 23.06
CA PHE A 26 15.32 -8.69 21.76
C PHE A 26 14.75 -7.27 21.76
N THR A 27 15.56 -6.32 21.27
CA THR A 27 15.00 -5.09 20.73
C THR A 27 14.15 -5.53 19.55
N VAL A 28 12.85 -5.68 19.77
CA VAL A 28 11.89 -5.69 18.69
C VAL A 28 12.06 -4.34 18.01
N SER A 29 12.81 -4.33 16.92
CA SER A 29 12.83 -3.22 15.97
C SER A 29 11.36 -2.98 15.62
N LYS A 30 10.78 -1.90 16.14
CA LYS A 30 9.49 -1.40 15.69
C LYS A 30 9.73 -0.96 14.26
N GLY A 31 9.52 -1.87 13.31
CA GLY A 31 9.67 -1.58 11.90
C GLY A 31 8.92 -0.29 11.58
N SER A 32 9.55 0.59 10.83
CA SER A 32 8.91 1.77 10.27
C SER A 32 7.69 1.30 9.47
N THR A 33 6.49 1.41 10.04
CA THR A 33 5.24 1.14 9.32
C THR A 33 5.17 2.05 8.11
N GLN A 34 5.18 1.46 6.91
CA GLN A 34 5.00 2.19 5.66
C GLN A 34 3.74 3.05 5.75
N THR A 35 3.84 4.34 5.43
CA THR A 35 2.64 5.16 5.21
C THR A 35 1.97 4.70 3.92
N ILE A 36 0.71 4.28 4.03
CA ILE A 36 -0.10 3.84 2.90
C ILE A 36 -0.85 5.06 2.37
N LYS A 37 -0.60 5.42 1.10
CA LYS A 37 -1.33 6.49 0.42
C LYS A 37 -2.64 5.96 -0.13
N ILE A 38 -3.75 6.43 0.43
CA ILE A 38 -5.10 6.01 0.07
C ILE A 38 -5.80 7.18 -0.62
N MET A 39 -6.29 6.98 -1.84
CA MET A 39 -7.09 7.98 -2.55
C MET A 39 -8.58 7.58 -2.49
N PRO A 40 -9.41 8.26 -1.68
CA PRO A 40 -10.85 8.10 -1.72
C PRO A 40 -11.40 8.77 -2.99
N VAL A 41 -11.89 7.99 -3.94
CA VAL A 41 -12.44 8.47 -5.22
C VAL A 41 -13.94 8.21 -5.23
N GLY A 42 -14.74 9.23 -5.55
CA GLY A 42 -16.18 9.01 -5.70
C GLY A 42 -16.99 10.26 -5.98
N ASP A 43 -18.29 10.14 -5.74
CA ASP A 43 -19.24 11.22 -5.88
C ASP A 43 -19.50 11.99 -4.57
N SER A 44 -20.71 12.53 -4.39
CA SER A 44 -21.15 13.22 -3.18
C SER A 44 -21.07 12.35 -1.93
N CYS A 45 -21.18 11.03 -2.09
CA CYS A 45 -21.03 10.09 -0.98
C CYS A 45 -19.62 10.13 -0.41
N THR A 46 -18.58 10.19 -1.26
CA THR A 46 -17.18 10.33 -0.83
C THR A 46 -16.82 11.76 -0.43
N GLU A 47 -17.37 12.76 -1.13
CA GLU A 47 -17.16 14.17 -0.78
C GLU A 47 -17.75 14.50 0.60
N GLY A 48 -18.89 13.87 0.95
CA GLY A 48 -19.52 13.94 2.28
C GLY A 48 -20.81 14.73 2.35
N MET A 49 -21.57 14.84 1.25
CA MET A 49 -22.87 15.52 1.31
C MET A 49 -23.81 14.83 2.31
N GLY A 50 -24.62 15.59 3.05
CA GLY A 50 -25.48 15.08 4.12
C GLY A 50 -24.81 14.99 5.50
N ASP A 51 -23.47 14.92 5.55
CA ASP A 51 -22.69 15.27 6.74
C ASP A 51 -22.54 16.80 6.81
N PRO A 52 -22.94 17.46 7.91
CA PRO A 52 -22.79 18.91 8.06
C PRO A 52 -21.37 19.42 7.84
N ASP A 53 -20.36 18.61 8.16
CA ASP A 53 -18.95 18.97 8.05
C ASP A 53 -18.23 18.29 6.88
N TRP A 54 -18.97 17.62 5.99
CA TRP A 54 -18.43 16.98 4.77
C TRP A 54 -17.30 15.98 5.04
N GLY A 55 -17.35 15.30 6.18
CA GLY A 55 -16.38 14.29 6.59
C GLY A 55 -16.60 12.94 5.93
N SER A 56 -17.83 12.65 5.48
CA SER A 56 -18.19 11.37 4.88
C SER A 56 -17.84 10.20 5.84
N TYR A 57 -17.66 9.01 5.29
CA TYR A 57 -17.07 7.86 5.99
C TYR A 57 -15.60 8.09 6.37
N ARG A 58 -14.91 9.07 5.75
CA ARG A 58 -13.46 9.30 5.92
C ARG A 58 -13.11 9.66 7.36
N THR A 59 -13.96 10.42 8.06
CA THR A 59 -13.77 10.80 9.47
C THR A 59 -13.56 9.59 10.37
N ASP A 60 -14.52 8.67 10.39
CA ASP A 60 -14.44 7.48 11.25
C ASP A 60 -13.48 6.42 10.67
N LEU A 61 -13.35 6.33 9.34
CA LEU A 61 -12.45 5.39 8.70
C LEU A 61 -10.98 5.69 9.03
N TYR A 62 -10.58 6.97 8.99
CA TYR A 62 -9.23 7.39 9.39
C TYR A 62 -8.93 7.00 10.84
N LYS A 63 -9.89 7.22 11.73
CA LYS A 63 -9.80 6.80 13.14
C LYS A 63 -9.65 5.29 13.26
N TYR A 64 -10.43 4.49 12.54
CA TYR A 64 -10.30 3.04 12.59
C TYR A 64 -8.93 2.54 12.11
N TYR A 65 -8.41 3.07 10.99
CA TYR A 65 -7.09 2.67 10.49
C TYR A 65 -5.95 3.06 11.43
N THR A 66 -5.97 4.29 11.95
CA THR A 66 -4.93 4.75 12.89
C THR A 66 -4.98 3.99 14.21
N GLN A 67 -6.17 3.72 14.75
CA GLN A 67 -6.34 2.86 15.94
C GLN A 67 -5.92 1.41 15.70
N ALA A 68 -6.01 0.92 14.45
CA ALA A 68 -5.52 -0.39 14.06
C ALA A 68 -4.00 -0.43 13.84
N GLY A 69 -3.29 0.68 14.06
CA GLY A 69 -1.84 0.81 13.98
C GLY A 69 -1.30 1.09 12.57
N LEU A 70 -2.16 1.42 11.60
CA LEU A 70 -1.71 1.81 10.27
C LEU A 70 -1.26 3.27 10.23
N SER A 71 -0.18 3.54 9.51
CA SER A 71 0.16 4.89 9.04
C SER A 71 -0.56 5.12 7.72
N VAL A 72 -1.50 6.07 7.68
CA VAL A 72 -2.33 6.35 6.50
C VAL A 72 -2.20 7.83 6.14
N ASP A 73 -2.07 8.07 4.84
CA ASP A 73 -2.08 9.37 4.18
C ASP A 73 -3.23 9.34 3.17
N PHE A 74 -4.32 10.04 3.46
CA PHE A 74 -5.34 10.27 2.44
C PHE A 74 -4.82 11.28 1.44
N VAL A 75 -5.06 11.02 0.15
CA VAL A 75 -4.55 11.88 -0.92
C VAL A 75 -5.65 12.24 -1.91
N GLY A 76 -5.57 13.46 -2.43
CA GLY A 76 -6.50 14.00 -3.41
C GLY A 76 -6.49 15.53 -3.42
N SER A 77 -7.18 16.10 -4.39
CA SER A 77 -7.26 17.55 -4.62
C SER A 77 -8.32 18.25 -3.75
N ASN A 78 -9.39 17.54 -3.34
CA ASN A 78 -10.42 18.05 -2.45
C ASN A 78 -9.97 17.91 -0.98
N LYS A 79 -10.35 18.85 -0.10
CA LYS A 79 -9.93 18.92 1.32
C LYS A 79 -11.10 19.06 2.31
N ARG A 80 -12.31 18.71 1.90
CA ARG A 80 -13.51 18.80 2.76
C ARG A 80 -13.47 17.80 3.93
N GLY A 81 -13.92 18.23 5.09
CA GLY A 81 -14.05 17.42 6.30
C GLY A 81 -14.03 18.27 7.58
N PRO A 82 -14.45 17.68 8.73
CA PRO A 82 -14.43 18.36 10.02
C PRO A 82 -13.00 18.62 10.50
N SER A 83 -12.85 19.53 11.47
CA SER A 83 -11.57 19.78 12.13
C SER A 83 -11.00 18.54 12.84
N SER A 84 -11.88 17.62 13.27
CA SER A 84 -11.54 16.36 13.92
C SER A 84 -10.93 15.31 13.00
N LEU A 85 -11.11 15.44 11.68
CA LEU A 85 -10.44 14.62 10.68
C LEU A 85 -9.07 15.25 10.38
N PRO A 86 -7.95 14.63 10.81
CA PRO A 86 -6.62 15.22 10.64
C PRO A 86 -6.22 15.36 9.18
N ASP A 87 -6.62 14.39 8.36
CA ASP A 87 -6.33 14.30 6.94
C ASP A 87 -7.62 14.30 6.14
N ARG A 88 -7.89 15.40 5.44
CA ARG A 88 -9.16 15.66 4.75
C ARG A 88 -9.07 15.42 3.24
N ASP A 89 -7.91 15.03 2.75
CA ASP A 89 -7.64 14.95 1.32
C ASP A 89 -8.48 13.84 0.68
N ASN A 90 -9.09 14.11 -0.48
CA ASN A 90 -9.91 13.16 -1.23
C ASN A 90 -10.15 13.57 -2.68
N GLU A 91 -10.69 12.65 -3.48
CA GLU A 91 -11.23 12.87 -4.83
C GLU A 91 -12.72 12.54 -4.88
N GLY A 92 -13.48 13.03 -3.89
CA GLY A 92 -14.93 13.05 -3.90
C GLY A 92 -15.45 14.30 -4.61
N HIS A 93 -16.34 14.10 -5.59
CA HIS A 93 -16.90 15.18 -6.41
C HIS A 93 -18.42 15.04 -6.55
N SER A 94 -19.19 15.86 -5.82
CA SER A 94 -20.65 15.79 -5.81
C SER A 94 -21.27 15.89 -7.20
N GLY A 95 -22.19 14.97 -7.49
CA GLY A 95 -22.90 14.89 -8.78
C GLY A 95 -22.10 14.25 -9.92
N TRP A 96 -20.84 13.84 -9.71
CA TRP A 96 -20.04 13.25 -10.78
C TRP A 96 -20.44 11.81 -11.10
N THR A 97 -20.37 11.50 -12.38
CA THR A 97 -20.58 10.18 -12.99
C THR A 97 -19.25 9.49 -13.28
N ILE A 98 -19.29 8.19 -13.60
CA ILE A 98 -18.11 7.41 -13.99
C ILE A 98 -17.30 8.08 -15.11
N PRO A 99 -17.89 8.56 -16.22
CA PRO A 99 -17.13 9.22 -17.30
C PRO A 99 -16.41 10.50 -16.84
N GLN A 100 -16.97 11.26 -15.92
CA GLN A 100 -16.35 12.49 -15.41
C GLN A 100 -15.13 12.16 -14.52
N VAL A 101 -15.25 11.14 -13.68
CA VAL A 101 -14.11 10.60 -12.92
C VAL A 101 -13.05 10.05 -13.89
N ALA A 102 -13.44 9.26 -14.89
CA ALA A 102 -12.53 8.69 -15.89
C ALA A 102 -11.75 9.76 -16.67
N ALA A 103 -12.36 10.93 -16.92
CA ALA A 103 -11.69 12.04 -17.59
C ALA A 103 -10.59 12.71 -16.73
N SER A 104 -10.60 12.50 -15.41
CA SER A 104 -9.71 13.19 -14.46
C SER A 104 -8.75 12.25 -13.73
N ILE A 105 -9.09 10.96 -13.63
CA ILE A 105 -8.42 9.99 -12.76
C ILE A 105 -6.93 9.83 -13.09
N ASP A 106 -6.52 9.89 -14.36
CA ASP A 106 -5.11 9.77 -14.73
C ASP A 106 -4.27 10.91 -14.16
N ASN A 107 -4.81 12.14 -14.16
CA ASN A 107 -4.12 13.29 -13.57
C ASN A 107 -4.01 13.16 -12.06
N TRP A 108 -5.08 12.71 -11.38
CA TRP A 108 -5.07 12.50 -9.93
C TRP A 108 -4.08 11.41 -9.53
N LEU A 109 -4.08 10.27 -10.24
CA LEU A 109 -3.16 9.16 -10.02
C LEU A 109 -1.70 9.59 -10.17
N ASN A 110 -1.39 10.38 -11.22
CA ASN A 110 -0.05 10.90 -11.47
C ASN A 110 0.38 11.95 -10.43
N THR A 111 -0.54 12.82 -10.00
CA THR A 111 -0.26 13.90 -9.05
C THR A 111 -0.02 13.37 -7.64
N HIS A 112 -0.90 12.49 -7.17
CA HIS A 112 -0.93 12.06 -5.78
C HIS A 112 -0.21 10.74 -5.52
N ASN A 113 0.06 9.98 -6.58
CA ASN A 113 0.77 8.70 -6.54
C ASN A 113 0.25 7.74 -5.44
N PRO A 114 -1.05 7.39 -5.41
CA PRO A 114 -1.60 6.54 -4.35
C PRO A 114 -1.17 5.06 -4.46
N ASP A 115 -1.12 4.37 -3.33
CA ASP A 115 -0.95 2.91 -3.24
C ASP A 115 -2.30 2.18 -3.34
N VAL A 116 -3.35 2.84 -2.86
CA VAL A 116 -4.70 2.31 -2.75
C VAL A 116 -5.73 3.31 -3.29
N VAL A 117 -6.72 2.83 -4.03
CA VAL A 117 -7.93 3.58 -4.38
C VAL A 117 -9.13 2.98 -3.67
N LEU A 118 -9.91 3.81 -2.97
CA LEU A 118 -11.26 3.46 -2.51
C LEU A 118 -12.24 4.06 -3.51
N LEU A 119 -12.79 3.25 -4.41
CA LEU A 119 -13.66 3.67 -5.48
C LEU A 119 -15.14 3.45 -5.12
N TRP A 120 -15.88 4.55 -4.99
CA TRP A 120 -17.33 4.53 -4.76
C TRP A 120 -18.03 5.51 -5.71
N ILE A 121 -18.45 4.99 -6.87
CA ILE A 121 -18.95 5.81 -7.99
C ILE A 121 -20.02 5.04 -8.78
N GLY A 122 -20.76 5.75 -9.63
CA GLY A 122 -21.74 5.18 -10.57
C GLY A 122 -23.20 5.37 -10.17
N GLY A 123 -23.47 5.80 -8.94
CA GLY A 123 -24.80 6.17 -8.49
C GLY A 123 -25.39 7.28 -9.35
N ASN A 124 -24.60 8.32 -9.68
CA ASN A 124 -25.07 9.41 -10.53
C ASN A 124 -25.35 9.00 -11.98
N ASP A 125 -24.66 7.99 -12.53
CA ASP A 125 -24.98 7.44 -13.85
C ASP A 125 -26.42 6.91 -13.84
N MET A 126 -26.82 6.21 -12.77
CA MET A 126 -28.20 5.77 -12.55
C MET A 126 -29.16 6.94 -12.34
N PHE A 127 -28.86 7.86 -11.42
CA PHE A 127 -29.78 8.94 -11.02
C PHE A 127 -30.04 9.96 -12.11
N GLN A 128 -29.00 10.30 -12.87
CA GLN A 128 -29.06 11.38 -13.85
C GLN A 128 -29.35 10.87 -15.26
N GLN A 129 -28.87 9.66 -15.61
CA GLN A 129 -29.04 9.10 -16.96
C GLN A 129 -30.08 7.97 -17.02
N GLY A 130 -30.60 7.51 -15.88
CA GLY A 130 -31.62 6.45 -15.82
C GLY A 130 -31.11 5.06 -16.22
N ARG A 131 -29.80 4.82 -16.22
CA ARG A 131 -29.20 3.54 -16.63
C ARG A 131 -27.96 3.19 -15.82
N GLU A 132 -27.74 1.89 -15.64
CA GLU A 132 -26.56 1.38 -14.95
C GLU A 132 -25.35 1.43 -15.87
N ASN A 133 -24.16 1.67 -15.32
CA ASN A 133 -22.94 1.84 -16.11
C ASN A 133 -21.81 0.91 -15.63
N SER A 134 -22.12 -0.38 -15.45
CA SER A 134 -21.16 -1.43 -15.09
C SER A 134 -20.03 -1.58 -16.11
N ALA A 135 -20.31 -1.39 -17.41
CA ALA A 135 -19.28 -1.37 -18.45
C ALA A 135 -18.30 -0.21 -18.25
N GLY A 136 -18.81 1.00 -17.97
CA GLY A 136 -17.98 2.15 -17.64
C GLY A 136 -17.16 1.94 -16.37
N LEU A 137 -17.74 1.32 -15.34
CA LEU A 137 -17.01 0.97 -14.11
C LEU A 137 -15.85 0.01 -14.41
N SER A 138 -16.10 -1.03 -15.22
CA SER A 138 -15.07 -1.99 -15.64
C SER A 138 -13.92 -1.29 -16.37
N ASN A 139 -14.24 -0.41 -17.31
CA ASN A 139 -13.25 0.37 -18.07
C ASN A 139 -12.49 1.35 -17.18
N LEU A 140 -13.14 1.97 -16.20
CA LEU A 140 -12.48 2.87 -15.24
C LEU A 140 -11.47 2.10 -14.37
N ILE A 141 -11.82 0.90 -13.92
CA ILE A 141 -10.90 0.03 -13.18
C ILE A 141 -9.69 -0.33 -14.07
N ASP A 142 -9.92 -0.69 -15.33
CA ASP A 142 -8.83 -0.97 -16.28
C ASP A 142 -7.93 0.26 -16.51
N GLN A 143 -8.51 1.45 -16.64
CA GLN A 143 -7.77 2.70 -16.79
C GLN A 143 -6.84 2.95 -15.58
N ILE A 144 -7.37 2.81 -14.36
CA ILE A 144 -6.59 2.96 -13.12
C ILE A 144 -5.43 1.95 -13.10
N ILE A 145 -5.68 0.68 -13.44
CA ILE A 145 -4.66 -0.38 -13.46
C ILE A 145 -3.61 -0.12 -14.54
N ASN A 146 -4.01 0.33 -15.72
CA ASN A 146 -3.09 0.61 -16.83
C ASN A 146 -2.17 1.78 -16.50
N ASN A 147 -2.66 2.79 -15.80
CA ASN A 147 -1.85 3.89 -15.30
C ASN A 147 -0.91 3.43 -14.17
N LYS A 148 -1.43 2.65 -13.21
CA LYS A 148 -0.66 2.17 -12.04
C LYS A 148 -0.76 0.66 -11.85
N PRO A 149 0.09 -0.16 -12.52
CA PRO A 149 -0.04 -1.62 -12.54
C PRO A 149 0.02 -2.33 -11.17
N ASN A 150 0.64 -1.69 -10.17
CA ASN A 150 0.80 -2.26 -8.82
C ASN A 150 -0.28 -1.82 -7.81
N ILE A 151 -1.21 -0.96 -8.22
CA ILE A 151 -2.22 -0.35 -7.34
C ILE A 151 -3.19 -1.39 -6.79
N THR A 152 -3.65 -1.16 -5.56
CA THR A 152 -4.77 -1.91 -4.96
C THR A 152 -6.05 -1.09 -5.08
N ILE A 153 -7.13 -1.70 -5.56
CA ILE A 153 -8.41 -1.01 -5.75
C ILE A 153 -9.48 -1.72 -4.94
N PHE A 154 -10.18 -0.96 -4.10
CA PHE A 154 -11.41 -1.41 -3.46
C PHE A 154 -12.58 -0.74 -4.15
N VAL A 155 -13.55 -1.53 -4.62
CA VAL A 155 -14.73 -1.04 -5.34
C VAL A 155 -15.95 -1.32 -4.50
N ALA A 156 -16.67 -0.26 -4.14
CA ALA A 156 -17.85 -0.35 -3.29
C ALA A 156 -19.15 -0.32 -4.10
N ASP A 157 -20.15 -1.06 -3.60
CA ASP A 157 -21.56 -0.79 -3.92
C ASP A 157 -22.14 0.30 -3.01
N TYR A 158 -23.41 0.65 -3.19
CA TYR A 158 -24.08 1.67 -2.39
C TYR A 158 -24.92 1.07 -1.25
N TYR A 159 -25.15 1.86 -0.20
CA TYR A 159 -26.25 1.59 0.73
C TYR A 159 -27.58 1.48 -0.05
N PRO A 160 -28.57 0.72 0.44
CA PRO A 160 -29.74 0.32 -0.35
C PRO A 160 -30.80 1.43 -0.49
N TRP A 161 -30.39 2.66 -0.80
CA TRP A 161 -31.28 3.80 -0.99
C TRP A 161 -30.76 4.80 -2.04
N PRO A 162 -31.66 5.40 -2.83
CA PRO A 162 -33.04 4.97 -3.09
C PRO A 162 -33.09 3.63 -3.85
N GLU A 163 -34.28 3.01 -3.91
CA GLU A 163 -34.49 1.64 -4.41
C GLU A 163 -33.80 1.34 -5.76
N MET A 164 -33.77 2.32 -6.67
CA MET A 164 -33.16 2.16 -7.98
C MET A 164 -31.66 1.83 -7.94
N VAL A 165 -30.92 2.23 -6.90
CA VAL A 165 -29.48 1.96 -6.79
C VAL A 165 -29.19 0.46 -6.67
N LYS A 166 -30.15 -0.33 -6.15
CA LYS A 166 -29.99 -1.78 -6.00
C LYS A 166 -29.77 -2.50 -7.33
N GLN A 167 -30.31 -1.98 -8.42
CA GLN A 167 -30.08 -2.53 -9.76
C GLN A 167 -28.60 -2.43 -10.16
N TYR A 168 -27.96 -1.32 -9.81
CA TYR A 168 -26.53 -1.13 -10.05
C TYR A 168 -25.68 -1.93 -9.07
N ASN A 169 -26.03 -1.94 -7.77
CA ASN A 169 -25.35 -2.76 -6.76
C ASN A 169 -25.26 -4.24 -7.18
N ALA A 170 -26.31 -4.78 -7.79
CA ALA A 170 -26.32 -6.17 -8.26
C ALA A 170 -25.28 -6.48 -9.37
N LYS A 171 -24.77 -5.46 -10.07
CA LYS A 171 -23.79 -5.61 -11.16
C LYS A 171 -22.34 -5.55 -10.69
N ILE A 172 -22.06 -4.73 -9.67
CA ILE A 172 -20.70 -4.43 -9.21
C ILE A 172 -19.89 -5.68 -8.80
N PRO A 173 -20.44 -6.66 -8.06
CA PRO A 173 -19.70 -7.88 -7.70
C PRO A 173 -19.19 -8.64 -8.92
N GLY A 174 -19.97 -8.70 -10.01
CA GLY A 174 -19.57 -9.38 -11.25
C GLY A 174 -18.39 -8.67 -11.94
N VAL A 175 -18.42 -7.34 -11.98
CA VAL A 175 -17.31 -6.53 -12.52
C VAL A 175 -16.03 -6.78 -11.73
N VAL A 176 -16.11 -6.71 -10.39
CA VAL A 176 -14.93 -6.92 -9.53
C VAL A 176 -14.41 -8.35 -9.64
N GLN A 177 -15.30 -9.35 -9.60
CA GLN A 177 -14.93 -10.76 -9.69
C GLN A 177 -14.22 -11.08 -11.00
N GLN A 178 -14.63 -10.46 -12.11
CA GLN A 178 -13.94 -10.59 -13.38
C GLN A 178 -12.48 -10.10 -13.27
N LYS A 179 -12.24 -8.88 -12.78
CA LYS A 179 -10.89 -8.32 -12.62
C LYS A 179 -10.03 -9.14 -11.66
N ALA A 180 -10.62 -9.60 -10.55
CA ALA A 180 -9.94 -10.48 -9.60
C ALA A 180 -9.53 -11.82 -10.25
N SER A 181 -10.38 -12.40 -11.10
CA SER A 181 -10.06 -13.65 -11.83
C SER A 181 -8.93 -13.49 -12.86
N GLU A 182 -8.70 -12.26 -13.33
CA GLU A 182 -7.58 -11.88 -14.19
C GLU A 182 -6.28 -11.60 -13.39
N GLY A 183 -6.28 -11.87 -12.08
CA GLY A 183 -5.14 -11.67 -11.18
C GLY A 183 -4.91 -10.22 -10.76
N LYS A 184 -5.87 -9.32 -11.02
CA LYS A 184 -5.77 -7.91 -10.60
C LYS A 184 -6.07 -7.78 -9.10
N LYS A 185 -5.41 -6.82 -8.43
CA LYS A 185 -5.63 -6.48 -7.01
C LYS A 185 -6.89 -5.62 -6.82
N VAL A 186 -8.03 -6.15 -7.24
CA VAL A 186 -9.33 -5.48 -7.17
C VAL A 186 -10.24 -6.26 -6.22
N TYR A 187 -10.78 -5.56 -5.23
CA TYR A 187 -11.54 -6.16 -4.13
C TYR A 187 -12.90 -5.49 -4.00
N PHE A 188 -13.92 -6.28 -3.69
CA PHE A 188 -15.28 -5.78 -3.54
C PHE A 188 -15.53 -5.37 -2.09
N VAL A 189 -16.17 -4.21 -1.89
CA VAL A 189 -16.62 -3.73 -0.59
C VAL A 189 -18.14 -3.62 -0.60
N LYS A 190 -18.79 -4.50 0.16
CA LYS A 190 -20.26 -4.61 0.18
C LYS A 190 -20.86 -3.65 1.21
N LEU A 191 -20.93 -2.37 0.87
CA LEU A 191 -21.57 -1.34 1.68
C LEU A 191 -23.08 -1.55 1.79
N SER A 192 -23.70 -2.27 0.85
CA SER A 192 -25.12 -2.65 0.91
C SER A 192 -25.51 -3.53 2.09
N ASP A 193 -24.54 -4.17 2.77
CA ASP A 193 -24.76 -4.94 4.01
C ASP A 193 -24.98 -4.07 5.26
N VAL A 194 -24.93 -2.74 5.10
CA VAL A 194 -25.23 -1.80 6.19
C VAL A 194 -26.63 -2.05 6.76
N GLN A 195 -26.73 -2.07 8.09
CA GLN A 195 -28.00 -2.08 8.81
C GLN A 195 -28.67 -0.71 8.65
N PHE A 196 -29.32 -0.51 7.50
CA PHE A 196 -29.83 0.76 7.04
C PHE A 196 -31.25 1.06 7.55
N SER A 197 -31.46 2.29 8.01
CA SER A 197 -32.78 2.85 8.29
C SER A 197 -32.84 4.27 7.76
N GLN A 198 -33.79 4.54 6.85
CA GLN A 198 -33.98 5.88 6.27
C GLN A 198 -34.20 6.96 7.35
N HIS A 199 -34.92 6.62 8.42
CA HIS A 199 -35.23 7.55 9.51
C HIS A 199 -34.04 7.86 10.43
N VAL A 200 -33.00 7.02 10.42
CA VAL A 200 -31.84 7.15 11.31
C VAL A 200 -30.61 7.59 10.55
N ASP A 201 -30.43 7.10 9.32
CA ASP A 201 -29.16 7.16 8.61
C ASP A 201 -29.14 8.23 7.52
N LEU A 202 -30.29 8.79 7.11
CA LEU A 202 -30.35 9.86 6.12
C LEU A 202 -30.27 11.24 6.76
N SER A 203 -29.68 12.16 6.01
CA SER A 203 -29.70 13.57 6.30
C SER A 203 -31.08 14.18 6.02
N SER A 204 -31.25 15.46 6.33
CA SER A 204 -32.49 16.18 6.05
C SER A 204 -32.83 16.31 4.56
N ASP A 205 -31.87 16.04 3.66
CA ASP A 205 -32.14 16.03 2.22
C ASP A 205 -32.86 14.75 1.72
N GLY A 206 -33.00 13.74 2.58
CA GLY A 206 -33.69 12.49 2.26
C GLY A 206 -32.97 11.58 1.26
N LEU A 207 -31.71 11.85 0.93
CA LEU A 207 -30.93 11.11 -0.06
C LEU A 207 -29.56 10.68 0.47
N HIS A 208 -28.80 11.63 1.01
CA HIS A 208 -27.45 11.39 1.48
C HIS A 208 -27.46 10.95 2.93
N LEU A 209 -26.40 10.24 3.33
CA LEU A 209 -26.25 9.81 4.71
C LEU A 209 -25.98 11.00 5.61
N ASN A 210 -26.48 10.93 6.85
CA ASN A 210 -25.99 11.78 7.92
C ASN A 210 -24.73 11.16 8.55
N THR A 211 -24.18 11.81 9.57
CA THR A 211 -22.98 11.33 10.29
C THR A 211 -23.14 9.91 10.86
N THR A 212 -24.33 9.53 11.32
CA THR A 212 -24.61 8.17 11.82
C THR A 212 -24.56 7.14 10.69
N GLY A 213 -25.17 7.44 9.54
CA GLY A 213 -25.10 6.60 8.36
C GLY A 213 -23.66 6.43 7.86
N TYR A 214 -22.92 7.54 7.76
CA TYR A 214 -21.51 7.51 7.37
C TYR A 214 -20.61 6.73 8.33
N SER A 215 -20.87 6.80 9.64
CA SER A 215 -20.15 6.01 10.65
C SER A 215 -20.32 4.50 10.44
N LYS A 216 -21.51 4.04 10.07
CA LYS A 216 -21.75 2.63 9.70
C LYS A 216 -21.02 2.24 8.41
N ILE A 217 -21.04 3.11 7.39
CA ILE A 217 -20.31 2.89 6.14
C ILE A 217 -18.80 2.81 6.37
N ALA A 218 -18.24 3.68 7.23
CA ALA A 218 -16.84 3.66 7.62
C ALA A 218 -16.44 2.31 8.25
N LYS A 219 -17.32 1.73 9.07
CA LYS A 219 -17.09 0.41 9.67
C LYS A 219 -17.02 -0.70 8.62
N LEU A 220 -17.90 -0.68 7.61
CA LEU A 220 -17.87 -1.65 6.51
C LEU A 220 -16.63 -1.49 5.65
N TRP A 221 -16.23 -0.25 5.32
CA TRP A 221 -14.95 -0.01 4.66
C TRP A 221 -13.79 -0.62 5.45
N TYR A 222 -13.71 -0.31 6.74
CA TYR A 222 -12.64 -0.84 7.61
C TYR A 222 -12.62 -2.37 7.61
N ASP A 223 -13.76 -3.02 7.86
CA ASP A 223 -13.86 -4.48 7.97
C ASP A 223 -13.43 -5.20 6.68
N ASN A 224 -13.75 -4.62 5.52
CA ASN A 224 -13.42 -5.22 4.21
C ASN A 224 -11.98 -4.93 3.75
N THR A 225 -11.32 -3.91 4.30
CA THR A 225 -10.02 -3.43 3.79
C THR A 225 -8.85 -3.75 4.71
N ILE A 226 -9.05 -3.76 6.04
CA ILE A 226 -7.97 -3.71 7.02
C ILE A 226 -6.96 -4.86 6.88
N SER A 227 -7.42 -6.07 6.55
CA SER A 227 -6.53 -7.23 6.39
C SER A 227 -5.53 -7.02 5.25
N ILE A 228 -6.01 -6.53 4.10
CA ILE A 228 -5.20 -6.25 2.92
C ILE A 228 -4.28 -5.06 3.19
N LEU A 229 -4.80 -3.99 3.81
CA LEU A 229 -4.00 -2.81 4.15
C LEU A 229 -2.88 -3.13 5.14
N ARG A 230 -3.12 -4.01 6.13
CA ARG A 230 -2.04 -4.53 6.99
C ARG A 230 -1.00 -5.30 6.19
N GLY A 231 -1.40 -6.07 5.19
CA GLY A 231 -0.47 -6.70 4.26
C GLY A 231 0.45 -5.68 3.56
N LEU A 232 -0.12 -4.55 3.11
CA LEU A 232 0.63 -3.47 2.46
C LEU A 232 1.50 -2.66 3.44
N GLY A 233 1.04 -2.43 4.66
CA GLY A 233 1.80 -1.70 5.69
C GLY A 233 2.90 -2.54 6.35
N ASN A 234 2.77 -3.87 6.29
CA ASN A 234 3.75 -4.84 6.80
C ASN A 234 4.66 -5.39 5.71
N THR A 235 4.38 -5.16 4.42
CA THR A 235 5.43 -5.25 3.41
C THR A 235 6.50 -4.27 3.84
N PRO A 236 7.76 -4.70 3.99
CA PRO A 236 8.84 -3.74 4.09
C PRO A 236 8.68 -2.83 2.88
N VAL A 237 8.52 -1.52 3.11
CA VAL A 237 8.98 -0.56 2.11
C VAL A 237 10.36 -1.09 1.72
N PRO A 238 10.72 -1.24 0.44
CA PRO A 238 12.09 -0.95 0.12
C PRO A 238 12.28 0.46 0.68
N THR A 239 12.86 0.54 1.87
CA THR A 239 13.61 1.73 2.28
C THR A 239 14.40 2.07 1.01
N PRO A 240 14.59 3.34 0.62
CA PRO A 240 15.80 3.60 -0.14
C PRO A 240 16.87 2.99 0.77
N THR A 241 17.29 1.76 0.46
CA THR A 241 18.52 1.21 0.97
C THR A 241 19.42 2.40 0.72
N PRO A 242 20.07 3.01 1.74
CA PRO A 242 21.24 3.82 1.41
C PRO A 242 21.96 2.92 0.46
N THR A 243 21.99 3.25 -0.85
CA THR A 243 22.39 2.32 -1.93
C THR A 243 23.47 1.52 -1.28
N PRO A 244 23.30 0.19 -1.06
CA PRO A 244 24.31 -0.50 -0.31
C PRO A 244 25.55 -0.03 -1.03
N THR A 245 26.46 0.59 -0.30
CA THR A 245 27.84 0.53 -0.74
C THR A 245 28.13 -0.96 -0.54
N SER A 246 27.52 -1.80 -1.39
CA SER A 246 28.21 -2.75 -2.18
C SER A 246 29.51 -2.05 -2.43
N ASN A 247 30.53 -2.50 -1.72
CA ASN A 247 31.89 -2.18 -2.05
C ASN A 247 32.08 -2.76 -3.45
N LEU A 248 31.43 -2.16 -4.45
CA LEU A 248 31.57 -2.44 -5.86
C LEU A 248 32.99 -2.02 -6.13
N ILE A 249 33.86 -3.02 -6.23
CA ILE A 249 35.25 -2.77 -6.51
C ILE A 249 35.31 -2.47 -8.01
N LYS A 250 35.72 -1.25 -8.39
CA LYS A 250 35.97 -0.96 -9.81
C LYS A 250 36.91 -2.03 -10.37
N GLY A 251 36.48 -2.72 -11.40
CA GLY A 251 37.18 -3.85 -12.00
C GLY A 251 36.73 -5.25 -11.55
N ASP A 252 35.83 -5.38 -10.57
CA ASP A 252 35.18 -6.66 -10.20
C ASP A 252 33.94 -6.86 -11.08
N VAL A 253 34.14 -7.50 -12.23
CA VAL A 253 33.17 -7.64 -13.30
C VAL A 253 32.35 -8.92 -13.13
N ASN A 254 32.81 -9.88 -12.32
CA ASN A 254 32.11 -11.15 -12.05
C ASN A 254 31.36 -11.18 -10.69
N GLY A 255 31.58 -10.20 -9.82
CA GLY A 255 30.90 -10.04 -8.54
C GLY A 255 31.49 -10.88 -7.41
N ASP A 256 32.71 -11.44 -7.58
CA ASP A 256 33.35 -12.31 -6.59
C ASP A 256 34.15 -11.54 -5.51
N ARG A 257 34.20 -10.20 -5.61
CA ARG A 257 34.91 -9.26 -4.73
C ARG A 257 36.43 -9.30 -4.85
N GLU A 258 36.96 -9.93 -5.89
CA GLU A 258 38.34 -9.81 -6.30
C GLU A 258 38.44 -9.03 -7.61
N VAL A 259 39.61 -8.45 -7.89
CA VAL A 259 39.89 -7.84 -9.20
C VAL A 259 41.07 -8.58 -9.79
N ASN A 260 40.79 -9.51 -10.69
CA ASN A 260 41.78 -10.43 -11.24
C ASN A 260 41.55 -10.71 -12.74
N SER A 261 42.24 -11.72 -13.28
CA SER A 261 42.16 -12.06 -14.70
C SER A 261 40.80 -12.59 -15.16
N LEU A 262 39.95 -13.06 -14.23
CA LEU A 262 38.60 -13.51 -14.54
C LEU A 262 37.73 -12.33 -14.96
N ASP A 263 37.80 -11.20 -14.25
CA ASP A 263 37.08 -9.97 -14.57
C ASP A 263 37.46 -9.43 -15.94
N PHE A 264 38.76 -9.45 -16.22
CA PHE A 264 39.30 -9.08 -17.53
C PHE A 264 38.75 -9.98 -18.65
N GLY A 265 38.56 -11.27 -18.36
CA GLY A 265 37.94 -12.23 -19.27
C GLY A 265 36.46 -11.93 -19.53
N TYR A 266 35.69 -11.61 -18.49
CA TYR A 266 34.28 -11.22 -18.63
C TYR A 266 34.11 -9.93 -19.42
N LEU A 267 34.90 -8.90 -19.10
CA LEU A 267 34.86 -7.63 -19.83
C LEU A 267 35.23 -7.82 -21.31
N ARG A 268 36.22 -8.68 -21.62
CA ARG A 268 36.57 -9.01 -23.00
C ARG A 268 35.43 -9.70 -23.75
N LYS A 269 34.76 -10.68 -23.13
CA LYS A 269 33.63 -11.38 -23.77
C LYS A 269 32.49 -10.42 -24.07
N TYR A 270 32.19 -9.52 -23.14
CA TYR A 270 31.20 -8.46 -23.31
C TYR A 270 31.53 -7.53 -24.48
N LEU A 271 32.76 -6.99 -24.53
CA LEU A 271 33.17 -6.08 -25.61
C LEU A 271 33.24 -6.74 -26.99
N LEU A 272 33.41 -8.07 -27.04
CA LEU A 272 33.37 -8.85 -28.27
C LEU A 272 31.94 -9.26 -28.69
N GLY A 273 30.92 -8.92 -27.89
CA GLY A 273 29.54 -9.33 -28.12
C GLY A 273 29.34 -10.85 -27.98
N ILE A 274 30.24 -11.54 -27.29
CA ILE A 274 30.20 -12.99 -27.09
C ILE A 274 29.23 -13.35 -25.95
N ASP A 275 29.14 -12.52 -24.92
CA ASP A 275 28.30 -12.77 -23.74
C ASP A 275 27.88 -11.45 -23.09
N SER A 276 26.80 -11.46 -22.30
CA SER A 276 26.45 -10.33 -21.44
C SER A 276 27.27 -10.32 -20.15
N LEU A 277 27.32 -9.19 -19.46
CA LEU A 277 27.92 -9.15 -18.13
C LEU A 277 27.11 -10.01 -17.13
N PRO A 278 27.77 -10.68 -16.17
CA PRO A 278 27.17 -11.76 -15.39
C PRO A 278 26.19 -11.32 -14.29
N PHE A 279 26.10 -10.01 -13.97
CA PHE A 279 25.13 -9.47 -13.02
C PHE A 279 24.81 -7.99 -13.32
N ALA A 280 23.73 -7.46 -12.75
CA ALA A 280 23.16 -6.15 -13.12
C ALA A 280 24.11 -4.97 -12.82
N GLU A 281 24.87 -5.03 -11.72
CA GLU A 281 25.80 -3.98 -11.30
C GLU A 281 27.18 -4.11 -11.94
N ALA A 282 27.42 -5.16 -12.74
CA ALA A 282 28.68 -5.36 -13.46
C ALA A 282 28.98 -4.19 -14.43
N TYR A 283 27.96 -3.52 -14.95
CA TYR A 283 28.15 -2.34 -15.80
C TYR A 283 28.80 -1.17 -15.04
N ILE A 284 28.59 -1.09 -13.72
CA ILE A 284 29.14 -0.03 -12.86
C ILE A 284 30.59 -0.34 -12.48
N THR A 285 30.92 -1.61 -12.24
CA THR A 285 32.29 -2.04 -11.93
C THR A 285 33.15 -2.15 -13.19
N ALA A 286 32.54 -2.45 -14.34
CA ALA A 286 33.20 -2.54 -15.63
C ALA A 286 33.48 -1.17 -16.27
N ASP A 287 32.65 -0.15 -16.05
CA ASP A 287 32.96 1.23 -16.39
C ASP A 287 34.12 1.67 -15.48
N MET A 288 35.35 1.76 -15.96
CA MET A 288 36.52 2.06 -15.14
C MET A 288 36.81 3.56 -15.05
N ASN A 289 36.34 4.36 -16.02
CA ASN A 289 36.62 5.79 -16.13
C ASN A 289 35.44 6.69 -15.68
N ASN A 290 34.28 6.11 -15.36
CA ASN A 290 33.01 6.76 -15.00
C ASN A 290 32.41 7.62 -16.10
N ASP A 291 32.61 7.27 -17.38
CA ASP A 291 31.98 7.98 -18.50
C ASP A 291 30.56 7.49 -18.81
N GLY A 292 30.09 6.44 -18.13
CA GLY A 292 28.76 5.87 -18.29
C GLY A 292 28.64 4.87 -19.44
N GLU A 293 29.73 4.59 -20.15
CA GLU A 293 29.82 3.54 -21.16
C GLU A 293 30.76 2.42 -20.67
N VAL A 294 30.59 1.21 -21.22
CA VAL A 294 31.53 0.10 -20.99
C VAL A 294 32.14 -0.24 -22.35
N ASN A 295 33.35 0.24 -22.60
CA ASN A 295 34.01 0.18 -23.90
C ASN A 295 35.51 -0.19 -23.77
N SER A 296 36.27 -0.01 -24.86
CA SER A 296 37.69 -0.39 -24.92
C SER A 296 38.60 0.44 -24.01
N LEU A 297 38.16 1.63 -23.59
CA LEU A 297 38.88 2.47 -22.62
C LEU A 297 38.86 1.86 -21.23
N ASP A 298 37.74 1.24 -20.85
CA ASP A 298 37.60 0.56 -19.56
C ASP A 298 38.41 -0.72 -19.51
N PHE A 299 38.42 -1.44 -20.61
CA PHE A 299 39.26 -2.62 -20.78
C PHE A 299 40.76 -2.29 -20.64
N GLY A 300 41.19 -1.17 -21.23
CA GLY A 300 42.55 -0.66 -21.06
C GLY A 300 42.85 -0.30 -19.61
N SER A 301 41.91 0.35 -18.92
CA SER A 301 42.05 0.76 -17.52
C SER A 301 42.09 -0.43 -16.56
N LEU A 302 41.23 -1.43 -16.75
CA LEU A 302 41.26 -2.68 -15.98
C LEU A 302 42.60 -3.41 -16.16
N ARG A 303 43.15 -3.42 -17.38
CA ARG A 303 44.48 -3.98 -17.64
C ARG A 303 45.58 -3.25 -16.87
N LEU A 304 45.57 -1.92 -16.88
CA LEU A 304 46.58 -1.13 -16.16
C LEU A 304 46.50 -1.36 -14.64
N LYS A 305 45.28 -1.46 -14.10
CA LYS A 305 45.03 -1.80 -12.70
C LYS A 305 45.57 -3.18 -12.32
N LEU A 306 45.33 -4.21 -13.15
CA LEU A 306 45.87 -5.56 -12.93
C LEU A 306 47.40 -5.61 -13.04
N LEU A 307 48.02 -4.64 -13.71
CA LEU A 307 49.47 -4.48 -13.80
C LEU A 307 50.07 -3.61 -12.67
N GLY A 308 49.23 -3.06 -11.77
CA GLY A 308 49.67 -2.18 -10.69
C GLY A 308 50.16 -0.80 -11.17
N LEU A 309 49.68 -0.34 -12.33
CA LEU A 309 50.07 0.93 -12.96
C LEU A 309 49.07 2.07 -12.70
N GLN A 310 48.05 1.84 -11.87
CA GLN A 310 46.99 2.78 -11.47
C GLN A 310 46.71 2.67 -9.97
#